data_AF-A0A4Q3J4C7-F1
#
_entry.id   AF-A0A4Q3J4C7-F1
#
_cell.length_a   1.000
_cell.length_b   1.000
_cell.length_c   1.000
_cell.angle_alpha   90.00
_cell.angle_beta   90.00
_cell.angle_gamma   90.00
#
_symmetry.space_group_name_H-M   'P 1'
#
loop_
_entity.id
_entity.type
_entity.pdbx_description
1 polymer ?
#
loop_
_entity_poly.entity_id
_entity_poly.type
_entity_poly.pdbx_seq_one_letter_code
_entity_poly.pdbx_strand_id
1 'polypeptide(L)' 'MPGSDGSCIRVPVAPEQFAVVTLAAHGIAVLPGNKCAVRPTEPVRVATAILAEGYERVAETLMTAAQRAV' A
#
# COMPACT_ATOMS: atom_id res chain seq x y z
N MET A 1 1.85 24.56 0.78
CA MET A 1 2.03 23.41 -0.13
C MET A 1 1.83 22.15 0.69
N PRO A 2 0.90 21.24 0.35
CA PRO A 2 0.95 19.89 0.92
C PRO A 2 2.33 19.32 0.58
N GLY A 3 3.08 18.93 1.60
CA GLY A 3 4.50 18.64 1.51
C GLY A 3 4.79 17.47 0.57
N SER A 4 5.49 17.78 -0.52
CA SER A 4 6.27 16.89 -1.39
C SER A 4 5.75 15.45 -1.52
N ASP A 5 5.21 15.12 -2.69
CA ASP A 5 5.02 13.75 -3.14
C ASP A 5 6.36 13.01 -3.09
N GLY A 6 6.63 12.34 -1.97
CA GLY A 6 7.72 11.39 -1.89
C GLY A 6 7.44 10.23 -2.84
N SER A 7 8.49 9.51 -3.27
CA SER A 7 8.34 8.34 -4.15
C SER A 7 7.58 7.17 -3.53
N CYS A 8 6.99 7.36 -2.34
CA CYS A 8 6.21 6.39 -1.60
C CYS A 8 4.94 7.03 -1.06
N ILE A 9 3.78 6.44 -1.38
CA ILE A 9 2.50 6.82 -0.77
C ILE A 9 2.20 5.93 0.44
N ARG A 10 1.46 6.46 1.41
CA ARG A 10 0.89 5.69 2.52
C ARG A 10 -0.57 5.41 2.21
N VAL A 11 -0.93 4.14 2.16
CA VAL A 11 -2.31 3.71 1.87
C VAL A 11 -2.90 3.14 3.16
N PRO A 12 -3.98 3.72 3.70
CA PRO A 12 -4.72 3.09 4.78
C PRO A 12 -5.38 1.81 4.28
N VAL A 13 -5.27 0.73 5.03
CA VAL A 13 -5.80 -0.57 4.63
C VAL A 13 -6.62 -1.21 5.75
N ALA A 14 -7.25 -2.35 5.46
CA ALA A 14 -7.79 -3.29 6.45
C ALA A 14 -6.63 -3.84 7.35
N PRO A 15 -6.79 -4.91 8.17
CA PRO A 15 -5.65 -5.42 8.96
C PRO A 15 -4.40 -5.60 8.09
N GLU A 16 -3.27 -5.02 8.51
CA GLU A 16 -2.06 -4.88 7.68
C GLU A 16 -1.61 -6.22 7.03
N GLN A 17 -1.74 -7.33 7.78
CA GLN A 17 -1.43 -8.66 7.26
C GLN A 17 -2.32 -9.09 6.09
N PHE A 18 -3.62 -8.79 6.16
CA PHE A 18 -4.56 -9.09 5.06
C PHE A 18 -4.16 -8.33 3.79
N ALA A 19 -3.83 -7.05 3.92
CA ALA A 19 -3.43 -6.22 2.79
C ALA A 19 -2.12 -6.71 2.15
N VAL A 20 -1.11 -7.03 2.96
CA VAL A 20 0.18 -7.55 2.47
C VAL A 20 0.00 -8.88 1.73
N VAL A 21 -0.79 -9.81 2.28
CA VAL A 21 -1.05 -11.11 1.63
C VAL A 21 -1.85 -10.92 0.34
N THR A 22 -2.88 -10.08 0.35
CA THR A 22 -3.72 -9.82 -0.83
C THR A 22 -2.91 -9.21 -1.96
N LEU A 23 -2.09 -8.19 -1.68
CA LEU A 23 -1.24 -7.54 -2.67
C LEU A 23 -0.16 -8.50 -3.20
N ALA A 24 0.47 -9.28 -2.33
CA ALA A 24 1.45 -10.28 -2.73
C ALA A 24 0.84 -11.37 -3.63
N ALA A 25 -0.39 -11.82 -3.36
CA ALA A 25 -1.11 -12.77 -4.21
C ALA A 25 -1.37 -12.24 -5.63
N HIS A 26 -1.45 -10.92 -5.79
CA HIS A 26 -1.58 -10.25 -7.10
C HIS A 26 -0.24 -9.86 -7.72
N GLY A 27 0.88 -10.24 -7.11
CA GLY A 27 2.25 -9.94 -7.59
C GLY A 27 2.73 -8.53 -7.25
N ILE A 28 2.11 -7.86 -6.27
CA ILE A 28 2.46 -6.50 -5.85
C ILE A 28 3.16 -6.55 -4.50
N ALA A 29 4.43 -6.17 -4.47
CA ALA A 29 5.20 -6.05 -3.24
C ALA A 29 4.95 -4.69 -2.57
N VAL A 30 4.73 -4.69 -1.25
CA VAL A 30 4.57 -3.48 -0.43
C VAL A 30 5.37 -3.60 0.86
N LEU A 31 5.62 -2.45 1.50
CA LEU A 31 6.28 -2.41 2.80
C LEU A 31 5.22 -2.23 3.91
N PRO A 32 5.15 -3.13 4.90
CA PRO A 32 4.31 -2.96 6.08
C PRO A 32 4.62 -1.63 6.79
N GLY A 33 3.58 -0.88 7.16
CA GLY A 33 3.72 0.42 7.80
C GLY A 33 4.34 0.35 9.19
N ASN A 34 4.13 -0.76 9.92
CA ASN A 34 4.74 -0.98 11.23
C ASN A 34 6.28 -0.92 11.21
N LYS A 35 6.93 -1.24 10.07
CA LYS A 35 8.38 -1.14 9.89
C LYS A 35 8.88 0.30 9.72
N CYS A 36 7.96 1.24 9.46
CA CYS A 36 8.26 2.64 9.18
C CYS A 36 7.60 3.60 10.18
N ALA A 37 6.99 3.09 11.25
CA ALA A 37 6.25 3.89 12.21
C ALA A 37 6.80 3.70 13.61
N VAL A 38 6.94 4.81 14.34
CA VAL A 38 7.33 4.82 15.77
C VAL A 38 6.16 4.35 16.67
N ARG A 39 4.93 4.52 16.19
CA ARG A 39 3.70 4.05 16.85
C ARG A 39 3.04 2.98 15.99
N PRO A 40 2.29 2.02 16.58
CA PRO A 40 1.52 1.06 15.81
C PRO A 40 0.57 1.78 14.86
N THR A 41 0.65 1.47 13.57
CA THR A 41 -0.23 1.98 12.53
C THR A 41 -0.43 0.86 11.51
N GLU A 42 -1.62 0.77 10.91
CA GLU A 42 -1.94 -0.26 9.92
C GLU A 42 -1.84 0.15 8.44
N PRO A 43 -1.24 1.27 7.99
CA PRO A 43 -1.11 1.55 6.56
C PRO A 43 -0.03 0.67 5.93
N VAL A 44 -0.10 0.47 4.62
CA VAL A 44 1.04 -0.02 3.83
C VAL A 44 1.73 1.14 3.10
N ARG A 45 3.03 0.97 2.84
CA ARG A 45 3.84 1.91 2.04
C ARG A 45 4.01 1.34 0.64
N VAL A 46 3.63 2.12 -0.36
CA VAL A 46 3.71 1.76 -1.78
C VAL A 46 4.70 2.69 -2.46
N ALA A 47 5.82 2.15 -2.91
CA ALA A 47 6.80 2.90 -3.70
C ALA A 47 6.41 2.88 -5.18
N THR A 48 6.46 4.03 -5.84
CA THR A 48 6.07 4.19 -7.25
C THR A 48 7.27 4.43 -8.17
N ALA A 49 8.48 4.60 -7.62
CA ALA A 49 9.68 4.98 -8.37
C ALA A 49 10.07 4.02 -9.52
N ILE A 50 9.71 2.74 -9.43
CA ILE A 50 10.03 1.71 -10.43
C ILE A 50 8.80 1.22 -11.21
N LEU A 51 7.62 1.78 -10.93
CA LEU A 51 6.39 1.39 -11.60
C LEU A 51 6.32 2.09 -12.95
N ALA A 52 6.71 1.37 -14.01
CA ALA A 52 6.73 1.90 -15.38
C ALA A 52 5.38 1.77 -16.10
N GLU A 53 4.56 0.78 -15.73
CA GLU A 53 3.28 0.46 -16.38
C GLU A 53 2.30 -0.20 -15.40
N GLY A 54 1.06 -0.44 -15.84
CA GLY A 54 0.07 -1.17 -15.05
C GLY A 54 -0.53 -0.38 -13.88
N TYR A 55 -0.51 0.95 -13.95
CA TYR A 55 -1.00 1.85 -12.90
C TYR A 55 -2.45 1.54 -12.48
N GLU A 56 -3.36 1.31 -13.44
CA GLU A 56 -4.76 1.00 -13.15
C GLU A 56 -4.90 -0.31 -12.37
N ARG A 57 -4.26 -1.38 -12.83
CA ARG A 57 -4.26 -2.68 -12.14
C ARG A 57 -3.73 -2.55 -10.71
N VAL A 58 -2.66 -1.80 -10.51
CA VAL A 58 -2.09 -1.56 -9.18
C VAL A 58 -3.07 -0.76 -8.32
N ALA A 59 -3.67 0.30 -8.86
CA ALA A 59 -4.65 1.11 -8.15
C ALA A 59 -5.90 0.31 -7.76
N GLU A 60 -6.43 -0.51 -8.66
CA GLU A 60 -7.57 -1.39 -8.40
C GLU A 60 -7.26 -2.40 -7.29
N THR A 61 -6.11 -3.07 -7.38
CA THR A 61 -5.71 -4.04 -6.35
C THR A 61 -5.49 -3.36 -4.99
N LEU A 62 -4.93 -2.14 -4.99
CA LEU A 62 -4.80 -1.33 -3.78
C LEU A 62 -6.17 -0.97 -3.19
N MET A 63 -7.16 -0.62 -4.02
CA MET A 63 -8.53 -0.38 -3.57
C MET A 63 -9.15 -1.63 -2.94
N THR A 64 -8.94 -2.81 -3.53
CA THR A 64 -9.41 -4.08 -2.95
C THR A 64 -8.74 -4.36 -1.61
N ALA A 65 -7.43 -4.16 -1.48
CA ALA A 65 -6.71 -4.35 -0.23
C ALA A 65 -7.07 -3.30 0.84
N ALA A 66 -7.53 -2.11 0.42
CA ALA A 66 -7.97 -1.04 1.32
C ALA A 66 -9.40 -1.22 1.82
N GLN A 67 -10.25 -1.93 1.07
CA GLN A 67 -11.61 -2.24 1.51
C GLN A 67 -11.56 -3.21 2.69
N ARG A 68 -12.29 -2.88 3.77
CA ARG A 68 -12.57 -3.81 4.85
C ARG A 68 -13.39 -4.97 4.26
N ALA A 69 -12.94 -6.21 4.47
CA ALA A 69 -13.81 -7.36 4.32
C ALA A 69 -15.01 -7.15 5.26
N VAL A 70 -16.20 -7.04 4.67
CA VAL A 70 -17.49 -6.95 5.39
C VAL A 70 -17.81 -8.30 6.00
#